data_AF-A0A7V9S013-F1
#
_entry.id   AF-A0A7V9S013-F1
#
_cell.length_a   1.000
_cell.length_b   1.000
_cell.length_c   1.000
_cell.angle_alpha   90.00
_cell.angle_beta   90.00
_cell.angle_gamma   90.00
#
_symmetry.space_group_name_H-M   'P 1'
#
loop_
_entity.id
_entity.type
_entity.pdbx_description
1 polymer ?
#
loop_
_entity_poly.entity_id
_entity_poly.type
_entity_poly.pdbx_seq_one_letter_code
_entity_poly.pdbx_strand_id
1 'polypeptide(L)'
;MTSEPTVIQRLERYYDAVPRRRARSEQIGPFTLFFAASGWPFYARPKLGGSDKIGPSDVRRVLDRQRELDVPRSIEWVDEVTPGLAEVVESTSIEVARCPLLVLDGAPRGSAGTVRMLRPDEVDTLIATRAAISAGFSYGGTTTGDAGIEARDAELDSAR
;
A
#
# COMPACT_ATOMS: atom_id res chain seq x y z
N MET A 1 -33.31 -1.61 -10.89
CA MET A 1 -32.00 -1.80 -11.54
C MET A 1 -30.96 -1.06 -10.71
N THR A 2 -30.19 -1.79 -9.91
CA THR A 2 -28.99 -1.24 -9.26
C THR A 2 -27.88 -1.18 -10.30
N SER A 3 -27.45 0.02 -10.69
CA SER A 3 -26.28 0.18 -11.54
C SER A 3 -25.07 -0.47 -10.90
N GLU A 4 -24.27 -1.19 -11.69
CA GLU A 4 -23.01 -1.77 -11.22
C GLU A 4 -22.10 -0.66 -10.67
N PRO A 5 -21.48 -0.87 -9.50
CA PRO A 5 -20.59 0.13 -8.91
C PRO A 5 -19.34 0.31 -9.77
N THR A 6 -18.90 1.57 -9.92
CA THR A 6 -17.68 1.90 -10.67
C THR A 6 -16.45 1.21 -10.06
N VAL A 7 -15.37 1.09 -10.85
CA VAL A 7 -14.11 0.49 -10.36
C VAL A 7 -13.62 1.21 -9.09
N ILE A 8 -13.64 2.55 -9.08
CA ILE A 8 -13.29 3.34 -7.89
C ILE A 8 -14.18 3.00 -6.69
N GLN A 9 -15.50 2.93 -6.85
CA GLN A 9 -16.40 2.55 -5.75
C GLN A 9 -16.14 1.15 -5.21
N ARG A 10 -15.76 0.20 -6.08
CA ARG A 10 -15.38 -1.16 -5.68
C ARG A 10 -14.08 -1.16 -4.88
N LEU A 11 -13.08 -0.39 -5.32
CA LEU A 11 -11.82 -0.22 -4.63
C LEU A 11 -12.01 0.44 -3.26
N GLU A 12 -12.81 1.49 -3.18
CA GLU A 12 -13.13 2.18 -1.93
C GLU A 12 -13.73 1.24 -0.87
N ARG A 13 -14.66 0.37 -1.29
CA ARG A 13 -15.21 -0.67 -0.40
C ARG A 13 -14.18 -1.73 -0.03
N TYR A 14 -13.33 -2.13 -0.97
CA TYR A 14 -12.27 -3.11 -0.73
C TYR A 14 -11.22 -2.60 0.27
N TYR A 15 -10.74 -1.38 0.10
CA TYR A 15 -9.78 -0.72 0.99
C TYR A 15 -10.33 -0.50 2.40
N ASP A 16 -11.65 -0.40 2.58
CA ASP A 16 -12.28 -0.34 3.91
C ASP A 16 -12.43 -1.74 4.51
N ALA A 17 -12.89 -2.71 3.72
CA ALA A 17 -13.26 -4.03 4.21
C ALA A 17 -12.05 -4.92 4.55
N VAL A 18 -10.96 -4.84 3.79
CA VAL A 18 -9.80 -5.73 3.97
C VAL A 18 -9.09 -5.51 5.31
N PRO A 19 -8.72 -4.27 5.70
CA PRO A 19 -8.09 -4.03 7.00
C PRO A 19 -8.93 -4.52 8.17
N ARG A 20 -10.26 -4.36 8.13
CA ARG A 20 -11.18 -4.76 9.21
C ARG A 20 -11.14 -6.25 9.56
N ARG A 21 -10.67 -7.12 8.67
CA ARG A 21 -10.51 -8.55 8.96
C ARG A 21 -9.30 -8.87 9.83
N ARG A 22 -8.32 -7.96 9.90
CA ARG A 22 -7.03 -8.19 10.55
C ARG A 22 -6.63 -7.09 11.54
N ALA A 23 -7.38 -6.00 11.58
CA ALA A 23 -7.13 -4.83 12.41
C ALA A 23 -8.40 -4.41 13.16
N ARG A 24 -8.21 -3.79 14.33
CA ARG A 24 -9.24 -2.97 14.96
C ARG A 24 -9.37 -1.68 14.17
N SER A 25 -10.58 -1.09 14.19
CA SER A 25 -10.84 0.20 13.55
C SER A 25 -11.37 1.20 14.58
N GLU A 26 -10.83 2.41 14.56
CA GLU A 26 -11.34 3.56 15.31
C GLU A 26 -11.74 4.67 14.33
N GLN A 27 -12.86 5.36 14.61
CA GLN A 27 -13.23 6.54 13.84
C GLN A 27 -12.65 7.78 14.53
N ILE A 28 -11.82 8.54 13.81
CA ILE A 28 -11.18 9.77 14.29
C ILE A 28 -11.64 10.93 13.39
N GLY A 29 -12.70 11.61 13.81
CA GLY A 29 -13.33 12.66 12.99
C GLY A 29 -13.76 12.11 11.61
N PRO A 30 -13.28 12.70 10.50
CA PRO A 30 -13.59 12.23 9.15
C PRO A 30 -12.76 11.01 8.70
N PHE A 31 -11.85 10.51 9.54
CA PHE A 31 -11.00 9.35 9.22
C PHE A 31 -11.47 8.07 9.90
N THR A 32 -11.19 6.94 9.26
CA THR A 32 -11.13 5.62 9.89
C THR A 32 -9.66 5.21 10.01
N LEU A 33 -9.20 4.96 11.23
CA LEU A 33 -7.87 4.45 11.53
C LEU A 33 -7.93 2.93 11.74
N PHE A 34 -7.10 2.19 11.02
CA PHE A 34 -6.94 0.75 11.22
C PHE A 34 -5.60 0.45 11.91
N PHE A 35 -5.62 -0.42 12.92
CA PHE A 35 -4.41 -0.86 13.62
C PHE A 35 -4.53 -2.30 14.10
N ALA A 36 -3.48 -3.08 13.92
CA ALA A 36 -3.37 -4.47 14.36
C ALA A 36 -2.40 -4.56 15.54
N ALA A 37 -2.63 -5.53 16.43
CA ALA A 37 -1.74 -5.78 17.56
C ALA A 37 -0.40 -6.43 17.14
N SER A 38 -0.37 -7.05 15.96
CA SER A 38 0.82 -7.69 15.40
C SER A 38 0.73 -7.81 13.88
N GLY A 39 1.87 -8.06 13.24
CA GLY A 39 1.97 -8.15 11.77
C GLY A 39 2.28 -6.80 11.13
N TRP A 40 1.91 -6.67 9.85
CA TRP A 40 2.14 -5.45 9.10
C TRP A 40 1.27 -4.30 9.61
N PRO A 41 1.83 -3.08 9.76
CA PRO A 41 1.06 -1.91 10.14
C PRO A 41 0.03 -1.57 9.06
N PHE A 42 -1.08 -0.99 9.50
CA PHE A 42 -2.12 -0.46 8.63
C PHE A 42 -2.07 1.09 8.64
N TYR A 43 -3.01 1.70 7.92
CA TYR A 43 -3.09 3.14 7.68
C TYR A 43 -4.42 3.72 8.16
N ALA A 44 -4.47 5.05 8.29
CA ALA A 44 -5.72 5.77 8.33
C ALA A 44 -6.21 6.10 6.92
N ARG A 45 -7.53 6.25 6.75
CA ARG A 45 -8.13 6.70 5.48
C ARG A 45 -9.40 7.51 5.71
N PRO A 46 -9.81 8.38 4.77
CA PRO A 46 -11.12 9.02 4.83
C PRO A 46 -12.23 7.98 5.05
N LYS A 47 -13.23 8.33 5.86
CA LYS A 47 -14.35 7.45 6.15
C LYS A 47 -15.11 7.12 4.86
N LEU A 48 -15.37 5.84 4.64
CA LEU A 48 -16.14 5.37 3.48
C LEU A 48 -17.52 6.05 3.44
N GLY A 49 -17.82 6.71 2.32
CA GLY A 49 -19.06 7.46 2.12
C GLY A 49 -19.17 8.76 2.94
N GLY A 50 -18.09 9.19 3.60
CA GLY A 50 -18.03 10.49 4.26
C GLY A 50 -18.00 11.63 3.24
N SER A 51 -18.67 12.73 3.56
CA SER A 51 -18.69 13.96 2.76
C SER A 51 -18.19 15.18 3.53
N ASP A 52 -17.66 14.95 4.74
CA ASP A 52 -17.19 16.02 5.61
C ASP A 52 -15.94 16.66 5.03
N LYS A 53 -15.88 17.99 5.08
CA LYS A 53 -14.68 18.72 4.69
C LYS A 53 -13.56 18.41 5.69
N ILE A 54 -12.48 17.80 5.20
CA ILE A 54 -11.32 17.45 6.02
C ILE A 54 -10.41 18.67 6.15
N GLY A 55 -10.07 19.04 7.39
CA GLY A 55 -9.14 20.14 7.68
C GLY A 55 -7.82 19.68 8.32
N PRO A 56 -6.83 20.59 8.46
CA PRO A 56 -5.54 20.26 9.07
C PRO A 56 -5.65 19.78 10.52
N SER A 57 -6.67 20.20 11.27
CA SER A 57 -6.93 19.72 12.63
C SER A 57 -7.33 18.24 12.66
N ASP A 58 -8.09 17.79 11.66
CA ASP A 58 -8.51 16.39 11.56
C ASP A 58 -7.32 15.49 11.27
N VAL A 59 -6.44 15.93 10.35
CA VAL A 59 -5.19 15.24 10.03
C VAL A 59 -4.29 15.15 11.27
N ARG A 60 -4.05 16.26 11.98
CA ARG A 60 -3.25 16.23 13.21
C ARG A 60 -3.83 15.27 14.25
N ARG A 61 -5.15 15.25 14.41
CA ARG A 61 -5.83 14.37 15.37
C ARG A 61 -5.60 12.89 15.06
N VAL A 62 -5.69 12.48 13.79
CA VAL A 62 -5.45 11.07 13.43
C VAL A 62 -3.98 10.69 13.56
N LEU A 63 -3.06 11.60 13.22
CA LEU A 63 -1.62 11.38 13.39
C LEU A 63 -1.19 11.31 14.87
N ASP A 64 -1.79 12.14 15.72
CA ASP A 64 -1.60 12.09 17.17
C ASP A 64 -2.08 10.75 17.72
N ARG A 65 -3.23 10.26 17.24
CA ARG A 65 -3.75 8.94 17.64
C ARG A 65 -2.85 7.79 17.18
N GLN A 66 -2.29 7.88 15.97
CA GLN A 66 -1.30 6.90 15.49
C GLN A 66 -0.04 6.88 16.37
N ARG A 67 0.42 8.05 16.82
CA ARG A 67 1.53 8.16 17.79
C ARG A 67 1.18 7.55 19.14
N GLU A 68 0.00 7.82 19.69
CA GLU A 68 -0.46 7.24 20.96
C GLU A 68 -0.53 5.71 20.93
N LEU A 69 -0.87 5.14 19.78
CA LEU A 69 -0.96 3.70 19.55
C LEU A 69 0.38 3.06 19.19
N ASP A 70 1.47 3.84 19.10
CA ASP A 70 2.79 3.41 18.65
C ASP A 70 2.76 2.70 17.29
N VAL A 71 1.95 3.21 16.36
CA VAL A 71 1.87 2.72 14.97
C VAL A 71 2.43 3.75 13.99
N PRO A 72 2.86 3.33 12.79
CA PRO A 72 3.31 4.27 11.77
C PRO A 72 2.27 5.33 11.45
N ARG A 73 2.74 6.56 11.25
CA ARG A 73 1.95 7.71 10.79
C ARG A 73 1.76 7.62 9.28
N SER A 74 0.77 6.85 8.86
CA SER A 74 0.35 6.67 7.46
C SER A 74 -1.11 7.03 7.25
N ILE A 75 -1.39 7.77 6.17
CA ILE A 75 -2.73 8.05 5.66
C ILE A 75 -2.74 7.65 4.18
N GLU A 76 -3.68 6.82 3.76
CA GLU A 76 -3.82 6.37 2.37
C GLU A 76 -5.23 6.66 1.83
N TRP A 77 -5.31 7.20 0.62
CA TRP A 77 -6.58 7.52 -0.04
C TRP A 77 -6.42 7.50 -1.57
N VAL A 78 -7.56 7.49 -2.27
CA VAL A 78 -7.64 7.74 -3.72
C VAL A 78 -7.96 9.22 -3.91
N ASP A 79 -7.08 9.94 -4.61
CA ASP A 79 -7.14 11.42 -4.71
C ASP A 79 -8.45 11.91 -5.34
N GLU A 80 -8.95 11.20 -6.35
CA GLU A 80 -10.21 11.49 -7.02
C GLU A 80 -11.44 11.33 -6.12
N VAL A 81 -11.33 10.57 -5.02
CA VAL A 81 -12.43 10.33 -4.07
C VAL A 81 -12.46 11.40 -2.98
N THR A 82 -11.32 11.98 -2.62
CA THR A 82 -11.23 13.05 -1.62
C THR A 82 -10.37 14.20 -2.13
N PRO A 83 -10.87 14.96 -3.13
CA PRO A 83 -10.11 16.04 -3.73
C PRO A 83 -9.74 17.10 -2.71
N GLY A 84 -8.50 17.60 -2.77
CA GLY A 84 -7.99 18.63 -1.86
C GLY A 84 -7.36 18.08 -0.57
N LEU A 85 -7.42 16.77 -0.33
CA LEU A 85 -6.83 16.18 0.88
C LEU A 85 -5.30 16.22 0.86
N ALA A 86 -4.67 16.10 -0.30
CA ALA A 86 -3.22 16.17 -0.43
C ALA A 86 -2.67 17.48 0.13
N GLU A 87 -3.24 18.62 -0.26
CA GLU A 87 -2.82 19.94 0.21
C GLU A 87 -3.04 20.10 1.73
N VAL A 88 -4.13 19.53 2.24
CA VAL A 88 -4.42 19.54 3.69
C VAL A 88 -3.39 18.72 4.45
N VAL A 89 -3.01 17.53 3.96
CA VAL A 89 -1.99 16.68 4.59
C VAL A 89 -0.60 17.33 4.51
N GLU A 90 -0.21 17.85 3.35
CA GLU A 90 1.07 18.56 3.15
C GLU A 90 1.18 19.77 4.09
N SER A 91 0.08 20.49 4.37
CA SER A 91 0.04 21.58 5.35
C SER A 91 0.32 21.17 6.82
N THR A 92 0.35 19.87 7.10
CA THR A 92 0.69 19.30 8.41
C THR A 92 2.11 18.75 8.50
N SER A 93 2.96 19.09 7.53
CA SER A 93 4.37 18.66 7.43
C SER A 93 4.55 17.15 7.21
N ILE A 94 3.58 16.49 6.56
CA ILE A 94 3.70 15.13 6.05
C ILE A 94 3.83 15.20 4.52
N GLU A 95 4.85 14.52 4.00
CA GLU A 95 5.03 14.38 2.55
C GLU A 95 3.98 13.42 1.97
N VAL A 96 3.40 13.79 0.83
CA VAL A 96 2.44 12.96 0.09
C VAL A 96 3.12 12.32 -1.10
N ALA A 97 3.32 11.00 -1.01
CA ALA A 97 3.73 10.18 -2.14
C ALA A 97 2.52 9.91 -3.06
N ARG A 98 2.68 10.20 -4.36
CA ARG A 98 1.64 9.96 -5.37
C ARG A 98 1.99 8.72 -6.18
N CYS A 99 1.13 7.72 -6.13
CA CYS A 99 1.32 6.44 -6.81
C CYS A 99 0.17 6.21 -7.82
N PRO A 100 0.47 5.82 -9.07
CA PRO A 100 -0.58 5.53 -10.05
C PRO A 100 -1.34 4.26 -9.64
N LEU A 101 -2.67 4.34 -9.69
CA LEU A 101 -3.53 3.18 -9.53
C LEU A 101 -3.74 2.50 -10.89
N LEU A 102 -3.06 1.37 -11.10
CA LEU A 102 -3.17 0.61 -12.34
C LEU A 102 -4.37 -0.35 -12.28
N VAL A 103 -5.23 -0.27 -13.30
CA VAL A 103 -6.35 -1.20 -13.47
C VAL A 103 -5.97 -2.18 -14.57
N LEU A 104 -5.93 -3.47 -14.24
CA LEU A 104 -5.76 -4.52 -15.24
C LEU A 104 -7.02 -4.59 -16.11
N ASP A 105 -6.87 -4.28 -17.39
CA ASP A 105 -7.91 -4.49 -18.39
C ASP A 105 -7.81 -5.90 -18.99
N GLY A 106 -8.92 -6.64 -18.95
CA GLY A 106 -9.00 -8.04 -19.39
C GLY A 106 -8.61 -9.07 -18.33
N ALA A 107 -8.48 -10.33 -18.78
CA ALA A 107 -8.12 -11.44 -17.91
C ALA A 107 -6.61 -11.44 -17.59
N PRO A 108 -6.23 -11.77 -16.33
CA PRO A 108 -4.84 -12.06 -16.00
C PRO A 108 -4.27 -13.09 -16.97
N ARG A 109 -3.07 -12.81 -17.51
CA ARG A 109 -2.36 -13.72 -18.41
C ARG A 109 -1.29 -14.49 -17.63
N GLY A 110 -1.05 -15.74 -18.03
CA GLY A 110 -0.07 -16.62 -17.42
C GLY A 110 -0.66 -17.58 -16.37
N SER A 111 0.12 -18.59 -15.97
CA SER A 111 -0.19 -19.41 -14.80
C SER A 111 0.46 -18.77 -13.57
N ALA A 112 -0.18 -18.90 -12.40
CA ALA A 112 0.34 -18.37 -11.14
C ALA A 112 1.66 -19.04 -10.67
N GLY A 113 2.19 -19.99 -11.46
CA GLY A 113 3.35 -20.79 -11.09
C GLY A 113 3.08 -21.68 -9.88
N THR A 114 4.16 -22.14 -9.26
CA THR A 114 4.13 -22.86 -7.98
C THR A 114 4.70 -21.98 -6.87
N VAL A 115 4.06 -21.99 -5.70
CA VAL A 115 4.57 -21.30 -4.50
C VAL A 115 5.20 -22.32 -3.56
N ARG A 116 6.38 -22.02 -3.04
CA ARG A 116 7.04 -22.79 -2.00
C ARG A 116 7.55 -21.86 -0.90
N MET A 117 7.35 -22.25 0.36
CA MET A 117 7.94 -21.55 1.50
C MET A 117 9.44 -21.87 1.57
N LEU A 118 10.26 -20.83 1.70
CA LEU A 118 11.69 -20.96 2.00
C LEU A 118 11.89 -20.97 3.52
N ARG A 119 12.71 -21.87 4.02
CA ARG A 119 13.11 -21.90 5.43
C ARG A 119 14.34 -21.03 5.68
N PRO A 120 14.55 -20.53 6.91
CA PRO A 120 15.69 -19.68 7.24
C PRO A 120 17.07 -20.33 7.01
N ASP A 121 17.15 -21.66 7.03
CA ASP A 121 18.37 -22.44 6.81
C ASP A 121 18.70 -22.67 5.32
N GLU A 122 17.79 -22.34 4.39
CA GLU A 122 18.02 -22.40 2.95
C GLU A 122 18.79 -21.16 2.44
N VAL A 123 19.93 -20.85 3.07
CA VAL A 123 20.66 -19.58 2.92
C VAL A 123 20.98 -19.26 1.45
N ASP A 124 21.54 -20.20 0.69
CA ASP A 124 21.90 -19.96 -0.72
C ASP A 124 20.67 -19.62 -1.59
N THR A 125 19.54 -20.28 -1.31
CA THR A 125 18.28 -20.03 -2.04
C THR A 125 17.68 -18.68 -1.66
N LEU A 126 17.80 -18.28 -0.38
CA LEU A 126 17.38 -16.96 0.08
C LEU A 126 18.19 -15.85 -0.59
N ILE A 127 19.52 -16.00 -0.68
CA ILE A 127 20.40 -15.04 -1.36
C ILE A 127 20.04 -14.95 -2.85
N ALA A 128 19.88 -16.08 -3.53
CA ALA A 128 19.49 -16.11 -4.95
C ALA A 128 18.11 -15.49 -5.22
N THR A 129 17.15 -15.74 -4.33
CA THR A 129 15.81 -15.15 -4.44
C THR A 129 15.86 -13.64 -4.27
N ARG A 130 16.63 -13.15 -3.29
CA ARG A 130 16.80 -11.71 -3.06
C ARG A 130 17.47 -11.03 -4.24
N ALA A 131 18.53 -11.63 -4.80
CA ALA A 131 19.23 -11.09 -5.96
C ALA A 131 18.32 -10.99 -7.19
N ALA A 132 17.47 -12.00 -7.43
CA ALA A 132 16.49 -11.95 -8.51
C ALA A 132 15.44 -10.84 -8.30
N ILE A 133 15.00 -10.62 -7.07
CA ILE A 133 14.08 -9.53 -6.72
C ILE A 133 14.77 -8.17 -6.95
N SER A 134 15.99 -7.98 -6.45
CA SER A 134 16.75 -6.74 -6.68
C SER A 134 16.89 -6.46 -8.17
N ALA A 135 17.41 -7.42 -8.95
CA ALA A 135 17.60 -7.24 -10.40
C ALA A 135 16.28 -6.92 -11.13
N GLY A 136 15.16 -7.54 -10.72
CA GLY A 136 13.87 -7.31 -11.34
C GLY A 136 13.19 -5.99 -10.97
N PHE A 137 13.48 -5.41 -9.80
CA PHE A 137 12.76 -4.25 -9.26
C PHE A 137 13.63 -3.01 -8.98
N SER A 138 14.94 -3.09 -9.18
CA SER A 138 15.85 -1.93 -9.06
C SER A 138 15.72 -0.93 -10.23
N TYR A 139 15.10 -1.35 -11.35
CA TYR A 139 14.90 -0.51 -12.53
C TYR A 139 13.45 -0.08 -12.62
N GLY A 140 13.22 1.23 -12.71
CA GLY A 140 11.88 1.79 -12.85
C GLY A 140 11.29 1.60 -14.25
N GLY A 141 10.00 1.92 -14.39
CA GLY A 141 9.26 1.81 -15.64
C GLY A 141 8.37 0.57 -15.71
N THR A 142 7.57 0.49 -16.77
CA THR A 142 6.61 -0.61 -17.01
C THR A 142 6.89 -1.38 -18.29
N THR A 143 7.92 -0.98 -19.05
CA THR A 143 8.44 -1.71 -20.20
C THR A 143 9.32 -2.87 -19.72
N THR A 144 9.54 -3.87 -20.59
CA THR A 144 10.58 -4.87 -20.33
C THR A 144 11.93 -4.17 -20.17
N GLY A 145 12.57 -4.33 -19.01
CA GLY A 145 13.89 -3.78 -18.74
C GLY A 145 15.02 -4.64 -19.31
N ASP A 146 16.22 -4.08 -19.37
CA ASP A 146 17.43 -4.77 -19.87
C ASP A 146 18.06 -5.70 -18.82
N ALA A 147 17.61 -5.61 -17.57
CA ALA A 147 18.10 -6.44 -16.48
C ALA A 147 17.74 -7.92 -16.71
N GLY A 148 18.76 -8.77 -16.69
CA GLY A 148 18.63 -10.21 -16.91
C GLY A 148 19.47 -11.01 -15.93
N ILE A 149 19.91 -12.19 -16.38
CA ILE A 149 20.70 -13.12 -15.58
C ILE A 149 22.00 -12.49 -15.07
N GLU A 150 22.67 -11.68 -15.90
CA GLU A 150 23.93 -11.01 -15.54
C GLU A 150 23.74 -10.02 -14.39
N ALA A 151 22.67 -9.23 -14.40
CA ALA A 151 22.35 -8.31 -13.32
C ALA A 151 22.02 -9.06 -12.01
N ARG A 152 21.29 -10.18 -12.10
CA ARG A 152 21.05 -11.06 -10.95
C ARG A 152 22.36 -11.62 -10.39
N ASP A 153 23.28 -12.05 -11.25
CA ASP A 153 24.52 -12.67 -10.81
C ASP A 153 25.46 -11.64 -10.16
N ALA A 154 25.46 -10.39 -10.63
CA ALA A 154 26.13 -9.29 -9.95
C ALA A 154 25.54 -9.00 -8.54
N GLU A 155 24.21 -9.05 -8.39
CA GLU A 155 23.53 -8.92 -7.09
C GLU A 155 23.85 -10.10 -6.15
N LEU A 156 23.98 -11.31 -6.70
CA LEU A 156 24.40 -12.50 -5.97
C LEU A 156 25.81 -12.35 -5.40
N ASP A 157 26.75 -11.87 -6.22
CA ASP A 157 28.14 -11.66 -5.82
C ASP A 157 28.28 -10.56 -4.77
N SER A 158 27.44 -9.53 -4.82
CA SER A 158 27.42 -8.45 -3.81
C SER A 158 26.79 -8.86 -2.47
N ALA A 159 26.04 -9.96 -2.42
CA ALA A 159 25.31 -10.40 -1.23
C ALA A 159 26.02 -11.53 -0.45
N ARG A 160 27.17 -12.00 -0.94
CA ARG A 160 28.05 -12.98 -0.30
C ARG A 160 29.13 -12.32 0.53
#